data_AF-A0A257TXB5-F1
#
_entry.id   AF-A0A257TXB5-F1
#
_cell.length_a   1.000
_cell.length_b   1.000
_cell.length_c   1.000
_cell.angle_alpha   90.00
_cell.angle_beta   90.00
_cell.angle_gamma   90.00
#
_symmetry.space_group_name_H-M   'P 1'
#
loop_
_entity.id
_entity.type
_entity.pdbx_description
1 polymer ?
#
loop_
_entity_poly.entity_id
_entity_poly.type
_entity_poly.pdbx_seq_one_letter_code
_entity_poly.pdbx_strand_id
1 'polypeptide(L)'
;AVALVGLAGSHCLEVYRTHGFEAVGEAFADRAYEADGTLRSRTMPGALLADPAAAGAQAVRIAVAGWVTAFGGSEIALAARTICIHGDSPGAAVVAEAVRAALLAAGVRLAPAAAARA
;
A
#
# COMPACT_ATOMS: atom_id res chain seq x y z
N ALA A 1 -8.46 -16.08 -15.00
CA ALA A 1 -9.28 -15.54 -13.90
C ALA A 1 -8.80 -14.14 -13.58
N VAL A 2 -9.71 -13.22 -13.27
CA VAL A 2 -9.42 -11.81 -12.96
C VAL A 2 -9.41 -11.63 -11.44
N ALA A 3 -8.39 -10.98 -10.91
CA ALA A 3 -8.34 -10.54 -9.51
C ALA A 3 -8.82 -9.09 -9.43
N LEU A 4 -9.65 -8.79 -8.44
CA LEU A 4 -10.12 -7.44 -8.14
C LEU A 4 -9.30 -6.87 -6.99
N VAL A 5 -8.72 -5.70 -7.22
CA VAL A 5 -7.89 -4.98 -6.26
C VAL A 5 -8.72 -3.91 -5.58
N GLY A 6 -8.58 -3.77 -4.27
CA GLY A 6 -9.24 -2.73 -3.49
C GLY A 6 -8.45 -2.37 -2.23
N LEU A 7 -8.76 -1.22 -1.62
CA LEU A 7 -8.07 -0.78 -0.41
C LEU A 7 -8.11 -1.88 0.67
N ALA A 8 -6.94 -2.23 1.20
CA ALA A 8 -6.82 -3.20 2.28
C ALA A 8 -7.67 -2.78 3.49
N GLY A 9 -8.49 -3.72 4.00
CA GLY A 9 -9.42 -3.45 5.11
C GLY A 9 -10.76 -2.83 4.70
N SER A 10 -10.95 -2.45 3.44
CA SER A 10 -12.23 -1.89 2.97
C SER A 10 -13.29 -2.96 2.69
N HIS A 11 -14.57 -2.57 2.81
CA HIS A 11 -15.72 -3.45 2.56
C HIS A 11 -15.81 -3.92 1.10
N CYS A 12 -15.21 -3.22 0.13
CA CYS A 12 -15.26 -3.67 -1.26
C CYS A 12 -14.60 -5.04 -1.47
N LEU A 13 -13.58 -5.37 -0.68
CA LEU A 13 -12.92 -6.68 -0.75
C LEU A 13 -13.87 -7.81 -0.31
N GLU A 14 -14.77 -7.55 0.63
CA GLU A 14 -15.81 -8.49 1.01
C GLU A 14 -16.81 -8.70 -0.14
N VAL A 15 -17.30 -7.60 -0.72
CA VAL A 15 -18.18 -7.64 -1.89
C VAL A 15 -17.55 -8.41 -3.06
N TYR A 16 -16.27 -8.22 -3.34
CA TYR A 16 -15.59 -8.96 -4.40
C TYR A 16 -15.58 -10.47 -4.13
N ARG A 17 -15.31 -10.88 -2.89
CA ARG A 17 -15.32 -12.30 -2.49
C ARG A 17 -16.71 -12.91 -2.57
N THR A 18 -17.76 -12.19 -2.14
CA THR A 18 -19.14 -12.70 -2.20
C THR A 18 -19.62 -12.91 -3.64
N HIS A 19 -19.07 -12.16 -4.59
CA HIS A 19 -19.29 -12.37 -6.03
C HIS A 19 -18.32 -13.36 -6.70
N GLY A 20 -17.51 -14.09 -5.93
CA GLY A 20 -16.63 -15.16 -6.44
C GLY A 20 -15.33 -14.67 -7.08
N PHE A 21 -14.95 -13.41 -6.92
CA PHE A 21 -13.68 -12.90 -7.40
C PHE A 21 -12.56 -13.13 -6.38
N GLU A 22 -11.33 -13.33 -6.88
CA GLU A 22 -10.14 -13.17 -6.05
C GLU A 22 -10.01 -11.70 -5.65
N ALA A 23 -10.14 -11.41 -4.35
CA ALA A 23 -10.01 -10.06 -3.81
C ALA A 23 -8.60 -9.83 -3.26
N VAL A 24 -7.92 -8.81 -3.76
CA VAL A 24 -6.54 -8.44 -3.41
C VAL A 24 -6.54 -7.11 -2.67
N GLY A 25 -6.08 -7.13 -1.42
CA GLY A 25 -5.88 -5.92 -0.64
C GLY A 25 -4.68 -5.11 -1.16
N GLU A 26 -4.90 -3.83 -1.42
CA GLU A 26 -3.89 -2.85 -1.82
C GLU A 26 -3.58 -1.89 -0.67
N ALA A 27 -2.29 -1.69 -0.45
CA ALA A 27 -1.74 -0.67 0.41
C ALA A 27 -1.04 0.42 -0.41
N PHE A 28 -0.61 1.51 0.22
CA PHE A 28 -0.04 2.67 -0.45
C PHE A 28 1.28 3.08 0.20
N ALA A 29 2.36 3.13 -0.58
CA ALA A 29 3.67 3.52 -0.06
C ALA A 29 3.75 5.02 0.27
N ASP A 30 3.05 5.84 -0.52
CA ASP A 30 3.20 7.29 -0.56
C ASP A 30 1.99 8.05 0.00
N ARG A 31 0.99 7.35 0.54
CA ARG A 31 -0.21 7.98 1.13
C ARG A 31 -0.22 7.86 2.65
N ALA A 32 -0.68 8.93 3.30
CA ALA A 32 -0.99 8.88 4.72
C ALA A 32 -2.33 8.17 4.96
N TYR A 33 -2.38 7.40 6.04
CA TYR A 33 -3.57 6.71 6.50
C TYR A 33 -4.26 7.50 7.62
N GLU A 34 -5.57 7.40 7.71
CA GLU A 34 -6.33 7.82 8.88
C GLU A 34 -6.43 6.65 9.88
N ALA A 35 -6.88 6.95 11.11
CA ALA A 35 -6.95 5.95 12.18
C ALA A 35 -7.98 4.83 11.94
N ASP A 36 -8.89 5.01 10.99
CA ASP A 36 -9.85 4.00 10.56
C ASP A 36 -9.34 3.13 9.40
N GLY A 37 -8.08 3.32 8.97
CA GLY A 37 -7.47 2.60 7.86
C GLY A 37 -7.81 3.16 6.48
N THR A 38 -8.64 4.21 6.39
CA THR A 38 -8.84 4.94 5.14
C THR A 38 -7.63 5.78 4.79
N LEU A 39 -7.56 6.27 3.55
CA LEU A 39 -6.51 7.19 3.13
C LEU A 39 -6.90 8.62 3.47
N ARG A 40 -5.97 9.38 4.02
CA ARG A 40 -6.12 10.82 4.23
C ARG A 40 -6.47 11.50 2.91
N SER A 41 -7.50 12.36 2.92
CA SER A 41 -7.95 13.08 1.72
C SER A 41 -6.79 13.84 1.07
N ARG A 42 -6.68 13.78 -0.26
CA ARG A 42 -5.61 14.46 -1.02
C ARG A 42 -5.58 15.98 -0.82
N THR A 43 -6.70 16.58 -0.44
CA THR A 43 -6.81 18.02 -0.19
C THR A 43 -6.27 18.45 1.17
N MET A 44 -6.01 17.49 2.06
CA MET A 44 -5.54 17.77 3.42
C MET A 44 -4.01 17.83 3.46
N PRO A 45 -3.44 18.70 4.32
CA PRO A 45 -2.00 18.70 4.57
C PRO A 45 -1.52 17.33 5.03
N GLY A 46 -0.36 16.91 4.51
CA GLY A 46 0.26 15.63 4.86
C GLY A 46 -0.42 14.39 4.28
N ALA A 47 -1.27 14.54 3.26
CA ALA A 47 -1.91 13.40 2.59
C ALA A 47 -0.94 12.53 1.77
N LEU A 48 0.20 13.09 1.37
CA LEU A 48 1.24 12.45 0.57
C LEU A 48 2.57 12.45 1.34
N LEU A 49 3.26 11.31 1.33
CA LEU A 49 4.64 11.15 1.77
C LEU A 49 5.54 11.44 0.56
N ALA A 50 5.91 12.70 0.38
CA ALA A 50 6.77 13.12 -0.74
C ALA A 50 8.25 12.74 -0.56
N ASP A 51 8.66 12.41 0.67
CA ASP A 51 10.02 11.92 0.96
C ASP A 51 10.15 10.45 0.51
N PRO A 52 11.04 10.14 -0.47
CA PRO A 52 11.27 8.78 -0.92
C PRO A 52 11.69 7.81 0.19
N ALA A 53 12.45 8.29 1.18
CA ALA A 53 12.89 7.44 2.30
C ALA A 53 11.71 7.05 3.20
N ALA A 54 10.82 8.01 3.50
CA ALA A 54 9.60 7.76 4.26
C ALA A 54 8.68 6.77 3.54
N ALA A 55 8.47 6.94 2.23
CA ALA A 55 7.65 6.02 1.43
C ALA A 55 8.23 4.60 1.39
N GLY A 56 9.56 4.48 1.23
CA GLY A 56 10.25 3.19 1.26
C GLY A 56 10.13 2.49 2.61
N ALA A 57 10.30 3.23 3.71
CA ALA A 57 10.15 2.69 5.07
C ALA A 57 8.72 2.21 5.33
N GLN A 58 7.70 2.97 4.89
CA GLN A 58 6.30 2.56 4.99
C GLN A 58 6.03 1.30 4.17
N ALA A 59 6.52 1.22 2.93
CA ALA A 59 6.34 0.04 2.08
C ALA A 59 6.95 -1.23 2.71
N VAL A 60 8.16 -1.14 3.26
CA VAL A 60 8.81 -2.27 3.96
C VAL A 60 7.99 -2.70 5.16
N ARG A 61 7.54 -1.75 5.98
CA ARG A 61 6.73 -2.05 7.16
C ARG A 61 5.42 -2.75 6.81
N ILE A 62 4.74 -2.28 5.77
CA ILE A 62 3.52 -2.92 5.25
C ILE A 62 3.82 -4.34 4.79
N ALA A 63 4.87 -4.53 3.98
CA ALA A 63 5.20 -5.83 3.40
C ALA A 63 5.69 -6.87 4.42
N VAL A 64 6.44 -6.43 5.43
CA VAL A 64 7.11 -7.33 6.40
C VAL A 64 6.30 -7.48 7.68
N ALA A 65 5.72 -6.40 8.19
CA ALA A 65 5.05 -6.38 9.49
C ALA A 65 3.51 -6.30 9.40
N GLY A 66 2.94 -5.94 8.25
CA GLY A 66 1.48 -5.92 8.05
C GLY A 66 0.77 -4.77 8.75
N TRP A 67 1.43 -3.63 8.94
CA TRP A 67 0.82 -2.44 9.54
C TRP A 67 1.43 -1.13 9.03
N VAL A 68 0.74 -0.01 9.29
CA VAL A 68 1.14 1.36 8.94
C VAL A 68 0.91 2.31 10.12
N THR A 69 1.66 3.41 10.20
CA THR A 69 1.34 4.50 11.15
C THR A 69 0.37 5.47 10.48
N ALA A 70 -0.81 5.65 11.09
CA ALA A 70 -1.77 6.68 10.69
C ALA A 70 -1.20 8.08 10.94
N PHE A 71 -1.79 9.08 10.30
CA PHE A 71 -1.39 10.49 10.40
C PHE A 71 -1.37 11.01 11.86
N GLY A 72 -2.25 10.48 12.72
CA GLY A 72 -2.30 10.79 14.15
C GLY A 72 -1.33 10.00 15.03
N GLY A 73 -0.51 9.11 14.46
CA GLY A 73 0.51 8.33 15.17
C GLY A 73 0.09 6.92 15.59
N SER A 74 -1.20 6.55 15.46
CA SER A 74 -1.67 5.19 15.80
C SER A 74 -1.20 4.16 14.77
N GLU A 75 -0.93 2.94 15.21
CA GLU A 75 -0.60 1.82 14.31
C GLU A 75 -1.87 1.12 13.83
N ILE A 76 -1.97 0.91 12.52
CA ILE A 76 -3.11 0.29 11.86
C ILE A 76 -2.66 -0.98 11.17
N ALA A 77 -3.18 -2.12 11.61
CA ALA A 77 -2.97 -3.40 10.95
C ALA A 77 -3.70 -3.42 9.59
N LEU A 78 -3.05 -3.93 8.55
CA LEU A 78 -3.65 -4.10 7.23
C LEU A 78 -3.09 -5.33 6.52
N ALA A 79 -3.95 -6.00 5.77
CA ALA A 79 -3.58 -7.16 4.97
C ALA A 79 -3.54 -6.77 3.48
N ALA A 80 -2.35 -6.47 2.99
CA ALA A 80 -2.12 -6.11 1.60
C ALA A 80 -1.21 -7.12 0.90
N ARG A 81 -1.52 -7.43 -0.38
CA ARG A 81 -0.68 -8.25 -1.27
C ARG A 81 -0.07 -7.41 -2.40
N THR A 82 -0.46 -6.14 -2.52
CA THR A 82 0.11 -5.18 -3.47
C THR A 82 0.27 -3.83 -2.79
N ILE A 83 1.29 -3.08 -3.21
CA ILE A 83 1.60 -1.74 -2.72
C ILE A 83 1.58 -0.79 -3.92
N CYS A 84 0.65 0.16 -3.88
CA CYS A 84 0.50 1.22 -4.86
C CYS A 84 1.54 2.33 -4.62
N ILE A 85 2.01 2.90 -5.72
CA ILE A 85 2.89 4.07 -5.78
C ILE A 85 2.32 4.96 -6.88
N HIS A 86 2.10 6.23 -6.59
CA HIS A 86 1.53 7.16 -7.57
C HIS A 86 2.59 7.62 -8.57
N GLY A 87 2.19 7.71 -9.84
CA GLY A 87 3.04 8.18 -10.94
C GLY A 87 2.78 9.63 -11.37
N ASP A 88 1.82 10.31 -10.75
CA ASP A 88 1.29 11.61 -11.19
C ASP A 88 1.97 12.82 -10.54
N SER A 89 2.86 12.61 -9.57
CA SER A 89 3.52 13.67 -8.81
C SER A 89 4.95 13.93 -9.27
N PRO A 90 5.46 15.17 -9.22
CA PRO A 90 6.87 15.45 -9.42
C PRO A 90 7.74 14.59 -8.48
N GLY A 91 8.74 13.91 -9.02
CA GLY A 91 9.59 13.00 -8.24
C GLY A 91 9.01 11.60 -8.01
N ALA A 92 7.85 11.26 -8.58
CA ALA A 92 7.24 9.93 -8.47
C ALA A 92 8.19 8.78 -8.85
N ALA A 93 9.01 8.96 -9.90
CA ALA A 93 10.00 7.95 -10.29
C ALA A 93 11.05 7.72 -9.18
N VAL A 94 11.50 8.78 -8.51
CA VAL A 94 12.46 8.70 -7.39
C VAL A 94 11.83 7.97 -6.20
N VAL A 95 10.56 8.26 -5.90
CA VAL A 95 9.80 7.52 -4.87
C VAL A 95 9.69 6.04 -5.23
N ALA A 96 9.34 5.72 -6.48
CA ALA A 96 9.24 4.33 -6.93
C ALA A 96 10.58 3.58 -6.85
N GLU A 97 11.68 4.22 -7.25
CA GLU A 97 13.03 3.67 -7.13
C GLU A 97 13.42 3.40 -5.66
N ALA A 98 13.16 4.36 -4.77
CA ALA A 98 13.44 4.22 -3.34
C ALA A 98 12.61 3.11 -2.68
N VAL A 99 11.31 3.04 -2.99
CA VAL A 99 10.41 1.97 -2.50
C VAL A 99 10.89 0.61 -2.97
N ARG A 100 11.24 0.48 -4.26
CA ARG A 100 11.76 -0.77 -4.82
C ARG A 100 13.06 -1.18 -4.13
N ALA A 101 14.00 -0.25 -3.97
CA ALA A 101 15.29 -0.53 -3.33
C ALA A 101 15.11 -0.97 -1.88
N ALA A 102 14.25 -0.29 -1.11
CA ALA A 102 13.97 -0.60 0.28
C ALA A 102 13.35 -2.01 0.45
N LEU A 103 12.36 -2.36 -0.39
CA LEU A 103 11.74 -3.68 -0.36
C LEU A 103 12.74 -4.81 -0.67
N LEU A 104 13.59 -4.62 -1.69
CA LEU A 104 14.62 -5.60 -2.04
C LEU A 104 15.68 -5.75 -0.94
N ALA A 105 16.13 -4.64 -0.34
CA ALA A 105 17.06 -4.66 0.77
C ALA A 105 16.49 -5.37 2.01
N ALA A 106 15.17 -5.29 2.21
CA ALA A 106 14.45 -6.03 3.26
C ALA A 106 14.19 -7.51 2.91
N GLY A 107 14.67 -8.01 1.78
CA GLY A 107 14.49 -9.40 1.36
C GLY A 107 13.10 -9.70 0.79
N VAL A 108 12.29 -8.69 0.48
CA VAL A 108 10.95 -8.86 -0.09
C VAL A 108 11.08 -9.23 -1.57
N ARG A 109 10.48 -10.35 -1.97
CA ARG A 109 10.36 -10.74 -3.38
C ARG A 109 9.26 -9.93 -4.05
N LEU A 110 9.62 -9.19 -5.10
CA LEU A 110 8.66 -8.48 -5.95
C LEU A 110 8.18 -9.40 -7.07
N ALA A 111 6.86 -9.53 -7.22
CA ALA A 111 6.24 -10.32 -8.29
C ALA A 111 4.87 -9.71 -8.66
N PRO A 112 4.35 -9.99 -9.86
CA PRO A 112 2.98 -9.63 -10.20
C PRO A 112 1.99 -10.23 -9.20
N ALA A 113 0.94 -9.49 -8.82
CA ALA A 113 -0.07 -9.96 -7.86
C ALA A 113 -0.71 -11.30 -8.31
N ALA A 114 -0.89 -11.49 -9.62
CA ALA A 114 -1.42 -12.72 -10.20
C ALA A 114 -0.46 -13.92 -10.18
N ALA A 115 0.85 -13.68 -9.99
CA ALA A 115 1.88 -14.72 -9.96
C ALA A 115 2.04 -15.35 -8.56
N ALA A 116 1.43 -14.77 -7.52
CA ALA A 116 1.41 -15.32 -6.17
C ALA A 116 0.35 -16.43 -6.01
N ARG A 117 0.21 -17.28 -7.03
CA ARG A 117 -0.53 -18.54 -6.94
C ARG A 117 0.44 -19.58 -6.40
N ALA A 118 0.23 -20.00 -5.15
CA ALA A 118 0.77 -21.26 -4.66
C ALA A 118 0.04 -22.41 -5.35
#